data_AF-A0A8E0RMY3-F1
#
_entry.id   AF-A0A8E0RMY3-F1
#
_cell.length_a   1.000
_cell.length_b   1.000
_cell.length_c   1.000
_cell.angle_alpha   90.00
_cell.angle_beta   90.00
_cell.angle_gamma   90.00
#
_symmetry.space_group_name_H-M   'P 1'
#
loop_
_entity.id
_entity.type
_entity.pdbx_description
1 polymer ?
#
loop_
_entity_poly.entity_id
_entity_poly.type
_entity_poly.pdbx_seq_one_letter_code
_entity_poly.pdbx_strand_id
1 'polypeptide(L)'
;ANFEVTTLRIDTESDGRHATVVFTDDWRLDSARRDLTVNSMFLSVNVKNFDDNGLATCNQPMGEKSEVTGRLFDFFGGRKDLSERRIRFVGQPVDRIKEDYLRILRYFRFHGRLSKPEDEDSHDADIIEAITQNGGGLGKIAGERCWVELRQILLCRSAPALLHRMRESGLFCHLGLPKNADLTEMGNLWRRGILSRSPNPATCLASILSTLDEVSYLHSKYSLNPWSSLIALSFAHYPPRSGLCCYLSKAQDIGAQLIVGIS
;
A
#
# COMPACT_ATOMS: atom_id res chain seq x y z
N ALA A 1 2.25 -25.20 -3.63
CA ALA A 1 2.02 -23.98 -2.83
C ALA A 1 3.35 -23.61 -2.18
N ASN A 2 3.68 -22.32 -2.13
CA ASN A 2 4.91 -21.85 -1.50
C ASN A 2 4.56 -21.30 -0.11
N PHE A 3 5.36 -21.65 0.90
CA PHE A 3 5.19 -21.16 2.28
C PHE A 3 6.45 -20.42 2.70
N GLU A 4 6.27 -19.20 3.22
CA GLU A 4 7.35 -18.41 3.80
C GLU A 4 7.20 -18.42 5.32
N VAL A 5 8.18 -18.98 6.02
CA VAL A 5 8.18 -19.11 7.49
C VAL A 5 9.28 -18.20 8.04
N THR A 6 8.91 -17.31 8.97
CA THR A 6 9.83 -16.36 9.60
C THR A 6 9.84 -16.56 11.11
N THR A 7 11.02 -16.77 11.69
CA THR A 7 11.21 -16.85 13.14
C THR A 7 10.83 -15.53 13.81
N LEU A 8 10.16 -15.61 14.96
CA LEU A 8 9.81 -14.45 15.78
C LEU A 8 11.07 -13.69 16.21
N ARG A 9 11.00 -12.36 16.20
CA ARG A 9 12.16 -11.52 16.49
C ARG A 9 11.82 -10.16 17.08
N ILE A 10 12.83 -9.51 17.60
CA ILE A 10 12.86 -8.14 18.12
C ILE A 10 13.90 -7.37 17.32
N ASP A 11 13.55 -6.15 16.89
CA ASP A 11 14.47 -5.26 16.21
C ASP A 11 15.12 -4.34 17.26
N THR A 12 16.45 -4.38 17.41
CA THR A 12 17.19 -3.67 18.49
C THR A 12 17.79 -2.34 18.04
N GLU A 13 18.22 -2.26 16.78
CA GLU A 13 18.66 -1.03 16.11
C GLU A 13 18.10 -1.07 14.69
N SER A 14 17.60 0.05 14.17
CA SER A 14 17.07 0.15 12.82
C SER A 14 17.63 1.38 12.09
N ASP A 15 18.35 1.17 10.99
CA ASP A 15 18.75 2.24 10.06
C ASP A 15 17.81 2.38 8.85
N GLY A 16 16.65 1.71 8.92
CA GLY A 16 15.60 1.69 7.90
C GLY A 16 15.73 0.57 6.86
N ARG A 17 16.95 0.10 6.51
CA ARG A 17 17.13 -1.04 5.57
C ARG A 17 17.68 -2.28 6.25
N HIS A 18 18.47 -2.10 7.29
CA HIS A 18 19.00 -3.17 8.12
C HIS A 18 18.57 -2.93 9.57
N ALA A 19 18.03 -3.99 10.17
CA ALA A 19 17.78 -4.02 11.59
C ALA A 19 18.65 -5.11 12.20
N THR A 20 19.25 -4.81 13.34
CA THR A 20 19.87 -5.86 14.17
C THR A 20 18.76 -6.63 14.86
N VAL A 21 18.66 -7.92 14.56
CA VAL A 21 17.57 -8.78 15.01
C VAL A 21 18.01 -9.69 16.15
N VAL A 22 17.15 -9.85 17.15
CA VAL A 22 17.27 -10.85 18.22
C VAL A 22 16.06 -11.76 18.14
N PHE A 23 16.27 -13.07 18.03
CA PHE A 23 15.16 -14.03 18.01
C PHE A 23 14.53 -14.17 19.39
N THR A 24 13.23 -14.42 19.41
CA THR A 24 12.42 -14.57 20.63
C THR A 24 11.41 -15.70 20.45
N ASP A 25 10.85 -16.20 21.55
CA ASP A 25 9.67 -17.06 21.59
C ASP A 25 8.40 -16.29 22.02
N ASP A 26 8.54 -15.01 22.39
CA ASP A 26 7.44 -14.15 22.82
C ASP A 26 6.74 -13.49 21.61
N TRP A 27 5.53 -13.97 21.32
CA TRP A 27 4.64 -13.44 20.29
C TRP A 27 4.26 -11.97 20.51
N ARG A 28 4.16 -11.50 21.76
CA ARG A 28 3.84 -10.10 22.08
C ARG A 28 5.00 -9.20 21.65
N LEU A 29 6.25 -9.64 21.84
CA LEU A 29 7.43 -8.88 21.41
C LEU A 29 7.55 -8.83 19.88
N ASP A 30 7.27 -9.93 19.17
CA ASP A 30 7.21 -9.91 17.69
C ASP A 30 6.05 -9.04 17.17
N SER A 31 4.91 -9.07 17.87
CA SER A 31 3.78 -8.20 17.55
C SER A 31 4.16 -6.72 17.69
N ALA A 32 4.92 -6.38 18.74
CA ALA A 32 5.31 -5.01 19.08
C ALA A 32 6.20 -4.35 18.01
N ARG A 33 7.05 -5.12 17.33
CA ARG A 33 7.91 -4.60 16.25
C ARG A 33 7.16 -4.33 14.94
N ARG A 34 5.89 -4.71 14.81
CA ARG A 34 5.10 -4.51 13.58
C ARG A 34 4.65 -3.07 13.47
N ASP A 35 4.26 -2.67 12.27
CA ASP A 35 3.92 -1.28 11.96
C ASP A 35 2.53 -0.91 12.50
N LEU A 36 1.50 -1.64 12.07
CA LEU A 36 0.10 -1.30 12.29
C LEU A 36 -0.60 -2.36 13.14
N THR A 37 -1.54 -1.94 13.98
CA THR A 37 -2.31 -2.83 14.88
C THR A 37 -3.03 -3.92 14.08
N VAL A 38 -3.63 -3.57 12.93
CA VAL A 38 -4.30 -4.52 12.03
C VAL A 38 -3.35 -5.55 11.41
N ASN A 39 -2.05 -5.28 11.37
CA ASN A 39 -1.01 -6.18 10.84
C ASN A 39 -0.25 -6.92 11.95
N SER A 40 -0.59 -6.68 13.22
CA SER A 40 0.13 -7.20 14.38
C SER A 40 -0.59 -8.36 15.09
N MET A 41 -1.61 -8.94 14.45
CA MET A 41 -2.35 -10.09 14.98
C MET A 41 -1.82 -11.42 14.45
N PHE A 42 -2.03 -12.50 15.20
CA PHE A 42 -1.72 -13.86 14.80
C PHE A 42 -2.93 -14.76 14.92
N LEU A 43 -2.98 -15.81 14.09
CA LEU A 43 -4.03 -16.82 14.12
C LEU A 43 -3.36 -18.18 14.27
N SER A 44 -3.63 -18.88 15.38
CA SER A 44 -3.28 -20.30 15.44
C SER A 44 -4.20 -21.09 14.53
N VAL A 45 -3.69 -22.19 13.97
CA VAL A 45 -4.45 -23.10 13.12
C VAL A 45 -4.44 -24.46 13.78
N ASN A 46 -5.65 -24.97 14.06
CA ASN A 46 -5.87 -26.31 14.58
C ASN A 46 -6.67 -27.07 13.53
N VAL A 47 -6.09 -28.15 13.00
CA VAL A 47 -6.77 -29.01 12.02
C VAL A 47 -7.29 -30.23 12.78
N LYS A 48 -8.60 -30.46 12.71
CA LYS A 48 -9.21 -31.62 13.35
C LYS A 48 -8.56 -32.89 12.81
N ASN A 49 -8.26 -33.81 13.72
CA ASN A 49 -7.60 -35.10 13.45
C ASN A 49 -6.11 -35.01 13.10
N PHE A 50 -5.44 -33.89 13.42
CA PHE A 50 -3.99 -33.77 13.36
C PHE A 50 -3.45 -33.35 14.73
N ASP A 51 -2.30 -33.89 15.12
CA ASP A 51 -1.58 -33.47 16.33
C ASP A 51 -0.73 -32.21 16.05
N ASP A 52 -0.06 -31.70 17.09
CA ASP A 52 0.78 -30.50 17.01
C ASP A 52 2.00 -30.67 16.09
N ASN A 53 2.35 -31.91 15.73
CA ASN A 53 3.42 -32.23 14.78
C ASN A 53 2.89 -32.42 13.35
N GLY A 54 1.57 -32.27 13.13
CA GLY A 54 0.92 -32.48 11.85
C GLY A 54 0.75 -33.97 11.48
N LEU A 55 0.82 -34.88 12.45
CA LEU A 55 0.52 -36.30 12.25
C LEU A 55 -0.98 -36.55 12.43
N ALA A 56 -1.56 -37.33 11.52
CA ALA A 56 -2.97 -37.70 11.60
C ALA A 56 -3.24 -38.53 12.87
N THR A 57 -4.18 -38.09 13.69
CA THR A 57 -4.54 -38.76 14.95
C THR A 57 -5.58 -39.85 14.75
N CYS A 58 -6.17 -39.96 13.55
CA CYS A 58 -7.04 -41.06 13.17
C CYS A 58 -6.99 -41.28 11.65
N ASN A 59 -7.33 -42.50 11.22
CA ASN A 59 -7.48 -42.83 9.80
C ASN A 59 -8.76 -42.16 9.27
N GLN A 60 -8.63 -40.97 8.69
CA GLN A 60 -9.75 -40.33 8.00
C GLN A 60 -10.02 -41.02 6.65
N PRO A 61 -11.29 -41.20 6.26
CA PRO A 61 -11.62 -41.65 4.92
C PRO A 61 -11.12 -40.65 3.88
N MET A 62 -10.45 -41.18 2.84
CA MET A 62 -9.83 -40.39 1.78
C MET A 62 -10.89 -39.52 1.07
N GLY A 63 -10.76 -38.19 1.17
CA GLY A 63 -11.64 -37.23 0.49
C GLY A 63 -12.51 -36.36 1.41
N GLU A 64 -12.52 -36.60 2.72
CA GLU A 64 -13.25 -35.75 3.66
C GLU A 64 -12.41 -34.53 4.09
N LYS A 65 -12.97 -33.31 4.00
CA LYS A 65 -12.29 -32.09 4.43
C LYS A 65 -12.24 -32.02 5.95
N SER A 66 -11.05 -31.95 6.52
CA SER A 66 -10.88 -31.72 7.95
C SER A 66 -11.33 -30.31 8.33
N GLU A 67 -12.06 -30.23 9.44
CA GLU A 67 -12.46 -28.96 10.05
C GLU A 67 -11.21 -28.21 10.51
N VAL A 68 -11.11 -26.93 10.15
CA VAL A 68 -10.02 -26.05 10.55
C VAL A 68 -10.56 -25.01 11.52
N THR A 69 -9.98 -24.95 12.72
CA THR A 69 -10.31 -23.97 13.75
C THR A 69 -9.07 -23.17 14.12
N GLY A 70 -9.21 -22.10 14.91
CA GLY A 70 -8.09 -21.25 15.27
C GLY A 70 -8.40 -20.25 16.36
N ARG A 71 -7.35 -19.80 17.07
CA ARG A 71 -7.43 -18.74 18.08
C ARG A 71 -6.72 -17.50 17.57
N LEU A 72 -7.41 -16.36 17.64
CA LEU A 72 -6.82 -15.05 17.35
C LEU A 72 -6.04 -14.54 18.56
N PHE A 73 -4.80 -14.14 18.34
CA PHE A 73 -3.95 -13.43 19.29
C PHE A 73 -3.81 -11.98 18.84
N ASP A 74 -4.33 -11.07 19.66
CA ASP A 74 -4.32 -9.63 19.43
C ASP A 74 -3.81 -8.92 20.68
N PHE A 75 -2.59 -8.39 20.61
CA PHE A 75 -1.91 -7.77 21.74
C PHE A 75 -2.09 -6.25 21.82
N PHE A 76 -2.57 -5.64 20.73
CA PHE A 76 -2.58 -4.17 20.53
C PHE A 76 -3.92 -3.62 20.05
N GLY A 77 -4.98 -4.44 20.06
CA GLY A 77 -6.34 -4.01 19.68
C GLY A 77 -6.59 -3.96 18.17
N GLY A 78 -5.78 -4.67 17.38
CA GLY A 78 -5.92 -4.76 15.92
C GLY A 78 -7.29 -5.26 15.47
N ARG A 79 -7.96 -6.12 16.26
CA ARG A 79 -9.32 -6.59 15.94
C ARG A 79 -10.34 -5.47 16.02
N LYS A 80 -10.23 -4.62 17.05
CA LYS A 80 -11.11 -3.47 17.23
C LYS A 80 -10.88 -2.46 16.12
N ASP A 81 -9.63 -2.09 15.88
CA ASP A 81 -9.25 -1.17 14.81
C ASP A 81 -9.71 -1.67 13.43
N LEU A 82 -9.55 -2.98 13.16
CA LEU A 82 -10.04 -3.58 11.92
C LEU A 82 -11.57 -3.52 11.80
N SER A 83 -12.30 -3.77 12.88
CA SER A 83 -13.77 -3.69 12.89
C SER A 83 -14.29 -2.26 12.70
N GLU A 84 -13.56 -1.28 13.22
CA GLU A 84 -13.83 0.15 13.08
C GLU A 84 -13.22 0.73 11.78
N ARG A 85 -12.48 -0.08 11.02
CA ARG A 85 -11.71 0.32 9.82
C ARG A 85 -10.74 1.48 10.06
N ARG A 86 -10.15 1.50 11.24
CA ARG A 86 -9.15 2.49 11.67
C ARG A 86 -7.75 1.92 11.47
N ILE A 87 -6.85 2.78 10.98
CA ILE A 87 -5.44 2.42 10.77
C ILE A 87 -4.61 3.11 11.83
N ARG A 88 -4.04 2.34 12.76
CA ARG A 88 -3.20 2.85 13.84
C ARG A 88 -1.87 2.13 13.90
N PHE A 89 -0.84 2.88 14.32
CA PHE A 89 0.47 2.33 14.61
C PHE A 89 0.44 1.50 15.90
N VAL A 90 1.27 0.47 15.95
CA VAL A 90 1.61 -0.18 17.23
C VAL A 90 2.56 0.74 17.98
N GLY A 91 2.07 1.40 19.04
CA GLY A 91 2.84 2.41 19.79
C GLY A 91 2.66 3.83 19.25
N GLN A 92 3.63 4.71 19.52
CA GLN A 92 3.53 6.14 19.16
C GLN A 92 3.87 6.38 17.68
N PRO A 93 3.01 7.08 16.90
CA PRO A 93 3.21 7.26 15.46
C PRO A 93 4.58 7.85 15.09
N VAL A 94 5.06 8.84 15.84
CA VAL A 94 6.35 9.51 15.58
C VAL A 94 7.52 8.52 15.64
N ASP A 95 7.58 7.70 16.69
CA ASP A 95 8.67 6.73 16.89
C ASP A 95 8.63 5.68 15.79
N ARG A 96 7.44 5.16 15.48
CA ARG A 96 7.27 4.16 14.43
C ARG A 96 7.67 4.71 13.06
N ILE A 97 7.36 5.96 12.74
CA ILE A 97 7.76 6.58 11.48
C ILE A 97 9.28 6.78 11.41
N LYS A 98 9.93 7.15 12.52
CA LYS A 98 11.39 7.37 12.55
C LYS A 98 12.20 6.08 12.38
N GLU A 99 11.68 4.94 12.82
CA GLU A 99 12.30 3.62 12.59
C GLU A 99 12.35 3.24 11.10
N ASP A 100 11.27 3.50 10.36
CA ASP A 100 11.21 3.32 8.90
C ASP A 100 10.21 4.29 8.29
N TYR A 101 10.72 5.34 7.62
CA TYR A 101 9.88 6.36 7.00
C TYR A 101 8.96 5.81 5.90
N LEU A 102 9.23 4.61 5.34
CA LEU A 102 8.32 3.96 4.40
C LEU A 102 6.96 3.63 5.05
N ARG A 103 6.89 3.56 6.38
CA ARG A 103 5.64 3.38 7.14
C ARG A 103 4.62 4.49 6.89
N ILE A 104 5.07 5.69 6.49
CA ILE A 104 4.17 6.77 6.04
C ILE A 104 3.34 6.30 4.84
N LEU A 105 3.99 5.75 3.80
CA LEU A 105 3.28 5.26 2.62
C LEU A 105 2.44 4.02 2.93
N ARG A 106 2.94 3.13 3.81
CA ARG A 106 2.16 1.96 4.25
C ARG A 106 0.87 2.37 4.95
N TYR A 107 0.90 3.42 5.78
CA TYR A 107 -0.31 3.99 6.39
C TYR A 107 -1.34 4.38 5.33
N PHE A 108 -0.97 5.20 4.33
CA PHE A 108 -1.89 5.60 3.26
C PHE A 108 -2.38 4.41 2.44
N ARG A 109 -1.50 3.43 2.14
CA ARG A 109 -1.90 2.20 1.43
C ARG A 109 -2.96 1.42 2.20
N PHE A 110 -2.75 1.19 3.49
CA PHE A 110 -3.69 0.41 4.30
C PHE A 110 -4.98 1.18 4.57
N HIS A 111 -4.91 2.50 4.72
CA HIS A 111 -6.09 3.36 4.80
C HIS A 111 -6.92 3.24 3.53
N GLY A 112 -6.32 3.41 2.35
CA GLY A 112 -7.01 3.22 1.08
C GLY A 112 -7.62 1.83 0.87
N ARG A 113 -7.02 0.80 1.47
CA ARG A 113 -7.48 -0.59 1.35
C ARG A 113 -8.65 -0.91 2.30
N LEU A 114 -8.66 -0.35 3.51
CA LEU A 114 -9.57 -0.79 4.58
C LEU A 114 -10.67 0.23 4.91
N SER A 115 -10.43 1.53 4.67
CA SER A 115 -11.39 2.59 4.97
C SER A 115 -12.69 2.43 4.19
N LYS A 116 -13.79 2.95 4.75
CA LYS A 116 -15.07 2.99 4.05
C LYS A 116 -15.08 4.09 2.99
N PRO A 117 -15.93 3.98 1.95
CA PRO A 117 -16.21 5.07 1.01
C PRO A 117 -16.49 6.44 1.66
N GLU A 118 -17.23 6.44 2.76
CA GLU A 118 -17.61 7.64 3.50
C GLU A 118 -16.47 8.22 4.35
N ASP A 119 -15.43 7.42 4.63
CA ASP A 119 -14.33 7.75 5.54
C ASP A 119 -12.99 7.92 4.78
N GLU A 120 -13.02 8.14 3.46
CA GLU A 120 -11.82 8.16 2.61
C GLU A 120 -10.81 9.27 2.94
N ASP A 121 -11.25 10.36 3.58
CA ASP A 121 -10.39 11.44 4.10
C ASP A 121 -10.46 11.55 5.65
N SER A 122 -10.97 10.51 6.32
CA SER A 122 -11.05 10.46 7.78
C SER A 122 -9.78 9.87 8.36
N HIS A 123 -8.94 10.73 8.94
CA HIS A 123 -7.65 10.36 9.50
C HIS A 123 -7.53 10.79 10.97
N ASP A 124 -6.89 9.98 11.78
CA ASP A 124 -6.51 10.34 13.14
C ASP A 124 -5.50 11.51 13.11
N ALA A 125 -5.81 12.59 13.84
CA ALA A 125 -5.06 13.85 13.77
C ALA A 125 -3.59 13.72 14.20
N ASP A 126 -3.33 12.93 15.25
CA ASP A 126 -1.99 12.64 15.76
C ASP A 126 -1.12 11.92 14.73
N ILE A 127 -1.72 11.05 13.92
CA ILE A 127 -1.01 10.35 12.84
C ILE A 127 -0.65 11.31 11.71
N ILE A 128 -1.60 12.16 11.27
CA ILE A 128 -1.33 13.15 10.22
C ILE A 128 -0.29 14.18 10.67
N GLU A 129 -0.34 14.61 11.94
CA GLU A 129 0.67 15.47 12.52
C GLU A 129 2.06 14.81 12.50
N ALA A 130 2.15 13.56 12.97
CA ALA A 130 3.41 12.81 12.95
C ALA A 130 3.95 12.63 11.52
N ILE A 131 3.09 12.33 10.54
CA ILE A 131 3.45 12.23 9.13
C ILE A 131 3.97 13.57 8.60
N THR A 132 3.26 14.67 8.88
CA THR A 132 3.63 16.01 8.40
C THR A 132 4.98 16.45 8.95
N GLN A 133 5.24 16.20 10.23
CA GLN A 133 6.51 16.56 10.89
C GLN A 133 7.70 15.71 10.42
N ASN A 134 7.46 14.46 10.00
CA ASN A 134 8.52 13.49 9.67
C ASN A 134 8.61 13.13 8.18
N GLY A 135 7.77 13.72 7.32
CA GLY A 135 7.67 13.42 5.89
C GLY A 135 8.99 13.59 5.13
N GLY A 136 9.86 14.50 5.58
CA GLY A 136 11.20 14.71 5.02
C GLY A 136 12.07 13.46 4.98
N GLY A 137 11.84 12.51 5.89
CA GLY A 137 12.56 11.24 5.92
C GLY A 137 12.32 10.34 4.70
N LEU A 138 11.19 10.50 3.99
CA LEU A 138 10.93 9.78 2.73
C LEU A 138 11.99 10.07 1.66
N GLY A 139 12.65 11.24 1.70
CA GLY A 139 13.76 11.57 0.80
C GLY A 139 14.97 10.65 0.96
N LYS A 140 15.08 9.93 2.09
CA LYS A 140 16.17 8.98 2.38
C LYS A 140 15.84 7.55 1.94
N ILE A 141 14.60 7.27 1.56
CA ILE A 141 14.14 5.92 1.19
C ILE A 141 14.40 5.68 -0.29
N ALA A 142 14.89 4.47 -0.61
CA ALA A 142 15.11 4.04 -1.98
C ALA A 142 13.81 4.15 -2.81
N GLY A 143 13.94 4.68 -4.03
CA GLY A 143 12.81 4.97 -4.90
C GLY A 143 11.95 3.75 -5.19
N GLU A 144 12.55 2.59 -5.43
CA GLU A 144 11.85 1.34 -5.73
C GLU A 144 10.92 0.92 -4.58
N ARG A 145 11.37 1.10 -3.32
CA ARG A 145 10.54 0.81 -2.14
C ARG A 145 9.35 1.76 -2.06
N CYS A 146 9.60 3.05 -2.27
CA CYS A 146 8.53 4.05 -2.33
C CYS A 146 7.53 3.75 -3.45
N TRP A 147 8.02 3.32 -4.62
CA TRP A 147 7.18 2.99 -5.77
C TRP A 147 6.26 1.80 -5.51
N VAL A 148 6.75 0.75 -4.85
CA VAL A 148 5.90 -0.41 -4.48
C VAL A 148 4.69 0.04 -3.68
N GLU A 149 4.88 0.94 -2.71
CA GLU A 149 3.78 1.45 -1.89
C GLU A 149 2.90 2.46 -2.64
N LEU A 150 3.51 3.45 -3.31
CA LEU A 150 2.79 4.48 -4.09
C LEU A 150 1.94 3.85 -5.18
N ARG A 151 2.44 2.83 -5.87
CA ARG A 151 1.68 2.09 -6.89
C ARG A 151 0.39 1.52 -6.31
N GLN A 152 0.45 0.91 -5.12
CA GLN A 152 -0.75 0.36 -4.50
C GLN A 152 -1.74 1.46 -4.08
N ILE A 153 -1.24 2.61 -3.61
CA ILE A 153 -2.07 3.78 -3.30
C ILE A 153 -2.79 4.29 -4.56
N LEU A 154 -2.07 4.44 -5.69
CA LEU A 154 -2.64 4.91 -6.96
C LEU A 154 -3.78 4.02 -7.49
N LEU A 155 -3.73 2.73 -7.18
CA LEU A 155 -4.72 1.75 -7.60
C LEU A 155 -5.93 1.66 -6.64
N CYS A 156 -5.91 2.37 -5.51
CA CYS A 156 -7.06 2.43 -4.60
C CYS A 156 -8.16 3.32 -5.18
N ARG A 157 -9.42 2.93 -4.95
CA ARG A 157 -10.58 3.76 -5.33
C ARG A 157 -10.54 5.15 -4.70
N SER A 158 -10.06 5.24 -3.45
CA SER A 158 -9.90 6.48 -2.69
C SER A 158 -8.61 7.25 -3.02
N ALA A 159 -7.86 6.83 -4.06
CA ALA A 159 -6.59 7.45 -4.41
C ALA A 159 -6.65 8.98 -4.57
N PRO A 160 -7.70 9.60 -5.16
CA PRO A 160 -7.80 11.07 -5.20
C PRO A 160 -7.79 11.71 -3.81
N ALA A 161 -8.54 11.17 -2.85
CA ALA A 161 -8.62 11.67 -1.49
C ALA A 161 -7.28 11.47 -0.75
N LEU A 162 -6.68 10.28 -0.86
CA LEU A 162 -5.39 9.98 -0.24
C LEU A 162 -4.28 10.87 -0.78
N LEU A 163 -4.22 11.06 -2.10
CA LEU A 163 -3.22 11.94 -2.73
C LEU A 163 -3.43 13.40 -2.33
N HIS A 164 -4.68 13.84 -2.17
CA HIS A 164 -4.98 15.16 -1.64
C HIS A 164 -4.40 15.32 -0.23
N ARG A 165 -4.67 14.36 0.67
CA ARG A 165 -4.13 14.34 2.03
C ARG A 165 -2.60 14.28 2.07
N MET A 166 -1.98 13.48 1.20
CA MET A 166 -0.52 13.40 1.05
C MET A 166 0.08 14.72 0.56
N ARG A 167 -0.59 15.43 -0.34
CA ARG A 167 -0.17 16.76 -0.83
C ARG A 167 -0.24 17.79 0.28
N GLU A 168 -1.35 17.84 1.03
CA GLU A 168 -1.51 18.75 2.17
C GLU A 168 -0.51 18.48 3.30
N SER A 169 -0.13 17.22 3.48
CA SER A 169 0.92 16.81 4.43
C SER A 169 2.35 17.05 3.90
N GLY A 170 2.50 17.68 2.73
CA GLY A 170 3.80 18.04 2.13
C GLY A 170 4.58 16.89 1.50
N LEU A 171 4.00 15.69 1.37
CA LEU A 171 4.74 14.48 0.95
C LEU A 171 5.12 14.48 -0.53
N PHE A 172 4.41 15.23 -1.37
CA PHE A 172 4.62 15.24 -2.81
C PHE A 172 6.05 15.61 -3.20
N CYS A 173 6.64 16.59 -2.51
CA CYS A 173 8.01 17.03 -2.80
C CYS A 173 9.05 15.94 -2.51
N HIS A 174 8.80 15.08 -1.53
CA HIS A 174 9.70 13.97 -1.17
C HIS A 174 9.54 12.77 -2.13
N LEU A 175 8.35 12.61 -2.68
CA LEU A 175 8.02 11.57 -3.67
C LEU A 175 8.36 11.97 -5.10
N GLY A 176 8.72 13.22 -5.35
CA GLY A 176 9.00 13.68 -6.72
C GLY A 176 7.75 13.99 -7.54
N LEU A 177 6.61 14.13 -6.86
CA LEU A 177 5.34 14.54 -7.46
C LEU A 177 5.25 16.07 -7.50
N PRO A 178 4.52 16.67 -8.46
CA PRO A 178 4.41 18.12 -8.59
C PRO A 178 3.65 18.72 -7.40
N LYS A 179 4.26 19.68 -6.68
CA LYS A 179 3.68 20.25 -5.43
C LYS A 179 2.23 20.74 -5.60
N ASN A 180 1.93 21.34 -6.75
CA ASN A 180 0.63 21.92 -7.08
C ASN A 180 -0.15 21.07 -8.09
N ALA A 181 0.09 19.76 -8.14
CA ALA A 181 -0.62 18.88 -9.06
C ALA A 181 -2.14 18.99 -8.87
N ASP A 182 -2.85 19.13 -9.98
CA ASP A 182 -4.31 19.15 -10.00
C ASP A 182 -4.85 17.72 -9.99
N LEU A 183 -5.55 17.34 -8.91
CA LEU A 183 -6.12 16.00 -8.74
C LEU A 183 -7.57 15.90 -9.26
N THR A 184 -8.11 17.00 -9.82
CA THR A 184 -9.49 17.06 -10.31
C THR A 184 -9.75 16.03 -11.41
N GLU A 185 -8.82 15.91 -12.36
CA GLU A 185 -8.98 14.97 -13.48
C GLU A 185 -8.90 13.52 -13.01
N MET A 186 -7.99 13.20 -12.08
CA MET A 186 -7.95 11.87 -11.47
C MET A 186 -9.28 11.51 -10.81
N GLY A 187 -9.87 12.45 -10.05
CA GLY A 187 -11.19 12.29 -9.47
C GLY A 187 -12.30 12.12 -10.51
N ASN A 188 -12.22 12.78 -11.67
CA ASN A 188 -13.15 12.58 -12.78
C ASN A 188 -13.06 11.16 -13.35
N LEU A 189 -11.84 10.66 -13.56
CA LEU A 189 -11.60 9.34 -14.15
C LEU A 189 -12.06 8.20 -13.24
N TRP A 190 -11.89 8.33 -11.92
CA TRP A 190 -12.45 7.39 -10.94
C TRP A 190 -13.98 7.44 -10.91
N ARG A 191 -14.59 8.63 -10.87
CA ARG A 191 -16.06 8.80 -10.88
C ARG A 191 -16.72 8.25 -12.14
N ARG A 192 -16.07 8.40 -13.30
CA ARG A 192 -16.53 7.84 -14.59
C ARG A 192 -16.30 6.33 -14.71
N GLY A 193 -15.66 5.70 -13.72
CA GLY A 193 -15.38 4.27 -13.72
C GLY A 193 -14.29 3.83 -14.70
N ILE A 194 -13.57 4.78 -15.32
CA ILE A 194 -12.48 4.49 -16.26
C ILE A 194 -11.35 3.78 -15.50
N LEU A 195 -10.92 4.35 -14.37
CA LEU A 195 -9.90 3.72 -13.53
C LEU A 195 -10.43 2.49 -12.79
N SER A 196 -11.74 2.42 -12.50
CA SER A 196 -12.32 1.29 -11.78
C SER A 196 -12.38 -0.01 -12.60
N ARG A 197 -12.44 0.08 -13.94
CA ARG A 197 -12.55 -1.11 -14.82
C ARG A 197 -11.22 -1.83 -15.02
N SER A 198 -10.14 -1.08 -15.21
CA SER A 198 -8.78 -1.62 -15.36
C SER A 198 -7.78 -0.55 -14.90
N PRO A 199 -7.54 -0.44 -13.58
CA PRO A 199 -6.66 0.58 -13.04
C PRO A 199 -5.21 0.25 -13.40
N ASN A 200 -4.56 1.15 -14.13
CA ASN A 200 -3.14 1.08 -14.47
C ASN A 200 -2.40 2.21 -13.74
N PRO A 201 -1.28 1.94 -13.02
CA PRO A 201 -0.51 2.97 -12.33
C PRO A 201 -0.04 4.10 -13.25
N ALA A 202 0.34 3.79 -14.49
CA ALA A 202 0.82 4.78 -15.44
C ALA A 202 -0.29 5.74 -15.87
N THR A 203 -1.51 5.23 -16.05
CA THR A 203 -2.70 6.06 -16.29
C THR A 203 -3.01 6.97 -15.10
N CYS A 204 -2.90 6.44 -13.88
CA CYS A 204 -3.13 7.24 -12.68
C CYS A 204 -2.09 8.36 -12.56
N LEU A 205 -0.80 8.04 -12.78
CA LEU A 205 0.27 9.04 -12.81
C LEU A 205 0.02 10.11 -13.88
N ALA A 206 -0.37 9.71 -15.08
CA ALA A 206 -0.65 10.65 -16.16
C ALA A 206 -1.78 11.64 -15.86
N SER A 207 -2.72 11.29 -14.97
CA SER A 207 -3.77 12.22 -14.53
C SER A 207 -3.29 13.27 -13.53
N ILE A 208 -2.06 13.13 -13.02
CA ILE A 208 -1.44 13.99 -11.99
C ILE A 208 -0.31 14.84 -12.61
N LEU A 209 0.42 14.28 -13.59
CA LEU A 209 1.58 14.91 -14.22
C LEU A 209 1.15 15.78 -15.40
N SER A 210 1.76 16.96 -15.52
CA SER A 210 1.44 17.96 -16.54
C SER A 210 2.54 18.15 -17.59
N THR A 211 3.77 17.70 -17.32
CA THR A 211 4.91 17.90 -18.22
C THR A 211 5.74 16.64 -18.44
N LEU A 212 6.46 16.57 -19.57
CA LEU A 212 7.37 15.46 -19.88
C LEU A 212 8.59 15.41 -18.93
N ASP A 213 8.99 16.57 -18.39
CA ASP A 213 10.10 16.66 -17.43
C ASP A 213 9.73 15.99 -16.11
N GLU A 214 8.48 16.16 -15.65
CA GLU A 214 7.97 15.47 -14.45
C GLU A 214 7.94 13.94 -14.64
N VAL A 215 7.53 13.47 -15.82
CA VAL A 215 7.54 12.04 -16.16
C VAL A 215 8.96 11.48 -16.17
N SER A 216 9.89 12.20 -16.80
CA SER A 216 11.30 11.81 -16.90
C SER A 216 11.96 11.77 -15.52
N TYR A 217 11.65 12.74 -14.67
CA TYR A 217 12.12 12.78 -13.28
C TYR A 217 11.62 11.58 -12.48
N LEU A 218 10.33 11.24 -12.57
CA LEU A 218 9.78 10.07 -11.86
C LEU A 218 10.34 8.75 -12.38
N HIS A 219 10.57 8.62 -13.69
CA HIS A 219 11.23 7.44 -14.25
C HIS A 219 12.62 7.26 -13.66
N SER A 220 13.43 8.33 -13.60
CA SER A 220 14.76 8.31 -12.99
C SER A 220 14.72 8.00 -11.50
N LYS A 221 13.77 8.58 -10.75
CA LYS A 221 13.66 8.39 -9.30
C LYS A 221 13.21 6.97 -8.91
N TYR A 222 12.28 6.39 -9.66
CA TYR A 222 11.62 5.12 -9.30
C TYR A 222 12.06 3.93 -10.14
N SER A 223 13.00 4.12 -11.07
CA SER A 223 13.43 3.07 -12.00
C SER A 223 12.22 2.44 -12.71
N LEU A 224 11.27 3.28 -13.14
CA LEU A 224 10.01 2.80 -13.74
C LEU A 224 10.32 1.95 -14.98
N ASN A 225 9.57 0.87 -15.21
CA ASN A 225 9.66 0.13 -16.45
C ASN A 225 9.45 1.08 -17.65
N PRO A 226 10.23 0.95 -18.74
CA PRO A 226 10.06 1.73 -19.98
C PRO A 226 8.60 1.93 -20.43
N TRP A 227 7.74 0.93 -20.26
CA TRP A 227 6.32 1.02 -20.61
C TRP A 227 5.52 1.97 -19.72
N SER A 228 5.82 2.03 -18.43
CA SER A 228 5.19 2.98 -17.51
C SER A 228 5.59 4.42 -17.87
N SER A 229 6.84 4.62 -18.30
CA SER A 229 7.32 5.91 -18.80
C SER A 229 6.68 6.27 -20.14
N LEU A 230 6.61 5.34 -21.09
CA LEU A 230 5.98 5.55 -22.40
C LEU A 230 4.49 5.87 -22.30
N ILE A 231 3.78 5.20 -21.39
CA ILE A 231 2.36 5.47 -21.13
C ILE A 231 2.18 6.84 -20.46
N ALA A 232 3.04 7.20 -19.50
CA ALA A 232 2.99 8.53 -18.91
C ALA A 232 3.32 9.64 -19.93
N LEU A 233 4.31 9.42 -20.81
CA LEU A 233 4.69 10.32 -21.90
C LEU A 233 3.56 10.48 -22.93
N SER A 234 2.89 9.38 -23.32
CA SER A 234 1.82 9.43 -24.31
C SER A 234 0.59 10.20 -23.81
N PHE A 235 0.30 10.13 -22.51
CA PHE A 235 -0.80 10.88 -21.91
C PHE A 235 -0.45 12.35 -21.61
N ALA A 236 0.79 12.66 -21.22
CA ALA A 236 1.24 14.04 -21.02
C ALA A 236 1.21 14.89 -22.31
N HIS A 237 1.24 14.25 -23.49
CA HIS A 237 1.10 14.92 -24.78
C HIS A 237 -0.33 15.37 -25.11
N TYR A 238 -1.34 14.84 -24.42
CA TYR A 238 -2.72 15.27 -24.60
C TYR A 238 -3.07 16.37 -23.60
N PRO A 239 -3.55 17.54 -24.06
CA PRO A 239 -3.80 18.67 -23.17
C PRO A 239 -4.79 18.28 -22.05
N PRO A 240 -4.44 18.56 -20.77
CA PRO A 240 -5.10 17.99 -19.59
C PRO A 240 -6.55 18.43 -19.35
N ARG A 241 -7.21 19.11 -20.30
CA ARG A 241 -8.50 19.78 -20.04
C ARG A 241 -9.66 19.41 -20.96
N SER A 242 -9.46 18.60 -22.00
CA SER A 242 -10.59 18.19 -22.87
C SER A 242 -10.46 16.82 -23.54
N GLY A 243 -9.27 16.20 -23.56
CA GLY A 243 -9.01 14.99 -24.34
C GLY A 243 -8.60 13.75 -23.56
N LEU A 244 -8.09 13.89 -22.33
CA LEU A 244 -7.48 12.77 -21.60
C LEU A 244 -8.50 11.64 -21.33
N CYS A 245 -9.71 11.98 -20.91
CA CYS A 245 -10.80 11.02 -20.73
C CYS A 245 -11.19 10.29 -22.02
N CYS A 246 -11.29 10.99 -23.16
CA CYS A 246 -11.65 10.41 -24.45
C CYS A 246 -10.53 9.49 -24.98
N TYR A 247 -9.28 9.89 -24.77
CA TYR A 247 -8.11 9.13 -25.16
C TYR A 247 -7.89 7.92 -24.26
N LEU A 248 -8.09 8.05 -22.94
CA LEU A 248 -8.00 6.95 -21.96
C LEU A 248 -9.08 5.90 -22.16
N SER A 249 -10.32 6.31 -22.45
CA SER A 249 -11.38 5.37 -22.82
C SER A 249 -10.97 4.55 -24.04
N LYS A 250 -10.48 5.20 -25.10
CA LYS A 250 -10.00 4.51 -26.32
C LYS A 250 -8.75 3.67 -26.07
N ALA A 251 -7.81 4.15 -25.25
CA ALA A 251 -6.56 3.48 -24.94
C ALA A 251 -6.75 2.29 -24.01
N GLN A 252 -7.77 2.28 -23.14
CA GLN A 252 -8.16 1.08 -22.39
C GLN A 252 -8.79 0.01 -23.29
N ASP A 253 -9.59 0.41 -24.29
CA ASP A 253 -10.14 -0.52 -25.28
C ASP A 253 -9.03 -1.14 -26.15
N ILE A 254 -8.03 -0.34 -26.56
CA ILE A 254 -6.86 -0.81 -27.32
C ILE A 254 -5.87 -1.57 -26.42
N GLY A 255 -5.66 -1.10 -25.20
CA GLY A 255 -4.80 -1.72 -24.19
C GLY A 255 -5.33 -3.08 -23.76
N ALA A 256 -6.64 -3.29 -23.71
CA ALA A 256 -7.23 -4.60 -23.50
C ALA A 256 -6.87 -5.59 -24.64
N GLN A 257 -6.73 -5.12 -25.89
CA GLN A 257 -6.27 -5.98 -26.99
C GLN A 257 -4.76 -6.27 -26.95
N LEU A 258 -3.94 -5.31 -26.49
CA LEU A 258 -2.49 -5.50 -26.33
C LEU A 258 -2.12 -6.31 -25.06
N ILE A 259 -2.94 -6.25 -24.00
CA ILE A 259 -2.72 -6.98 -22.75
C ILE A 259 -3.22 -8.44 -22.83
N VAL A 260 -4.24 -8.73 -23.65
CA VAL A 260 -4.73 -10.12 -23.86
C VAL A 260 -3.82 -10.92 -24.80
N GLY A 261 -2.90 -10.29 -25.52
CA GLY A 261 -2.00 -10.94 -26.48
C GLY A 261 -0.67 -11.48 -25.95
N ILE A 262 -0.37 -11.31 -24.65
CA ILE A 262 0.87 -11.81 -24.03
C ILE A 262 0.52 -12.46 -22.68
N SER A 263 -0.15 -13.61 -22.77
CA SER A 263 -0.29 -14.58 -21.68
C SER A 263 0.68 -15.73 -21.87
#